data_AF-A0A2P6QZV0-F1
#
_entry.id   AF-A0A2P6QZV0-F1
#
_cell.length_a   1.000
_cell.length_b   1.000
_cell.length_c   1.000
_cell.angle_alpha   90.00
_cell.angle_beta   90.00
_cell.angle_gamma   90.00
#
_symmetry.space_group_name_H-M   'P 1'
#
loop_
_entity.id
_entity.type
_entity.pdbx_description
1 polymer ?
#
loop_
_entity_poly.entity_id
_entity_poly.type
_entity_poly.pdbx_seq_one_letter_code
_entity_poly.pdbx_strand_id
1 'polypeptide(L)'
;MNMIAELLLTVVCFVAAALIPLVSLSLINGCSWTWSWTSCSWSWSSSWRLPFVTLSLHDSALGRLLSCFNSHIQRVLSELVDDSYPPADQEQEPCLVNEEDLKVLVSHIEETDGGPPWNLMMEQSIPSLTYKAWYRDPPLGPTQYRTKTVFENVSPEVLRDFFWDDEFRPRWDKTLIHAKVLSVCLQTGTMIVHWIRKLPLLCCNREYIIIRRIFESASGYYCVTKATPYPSIPRLRKPKRVDVYHSSWHIRPVKPRNADQQMGSEVLLFHYEDIGLPREVVKMGVRAGMWNMVKKLHLGVQVYSMEKANDESPSFHAILAHITTKLPASPSTIMYHIPEVEAYENACQSQNPQEQVTEFIVQ
;
A
#
# COMPACT_ATOMS: atom_id res chain seq x y z
N MET A 1 45.36 -1.32 -9.33
CA MET A 1 45.50 -0.13 -10.22
C MET A 1 44.20 0.28 -10.95
N ASN A 2 43.10 -0.48 -10.91
CA ASN A 2 41.87 -0.12 -11.64
C ASN A 2 40.85 0.74 -10.86
N MET A 3 40.84 0.69 -9.52
CA MET A 3 39.82 1.38 -8.73
C MET A 3 39.94 2.91 -8.78
N ILE A 4 41.19 3.43 -8.85
CA ILE A 4 41.45 4.87 -8.93
C ILE A 4 41.13 5.41 -10.34
N ALA A 5 41.35 4.61 -11.38
CA ALA A 5 41.01 4.98 -12.76
C ALA A 5 39.49 5.06 -12.97
N GLU A 6 38.73 4.13 -12.39
CA GLU A 6 37.26 4.19 -12.45
C GLU A 6 36.69 5.33 -11.60
N LEU A 7 37.26 5.59 -10.42
CA LEU A 7 36.85 6.75 -9.61
C LEU A 7 37.11 8.07 -10.34
N LEU A 8 38.27 8.20 -10.99
CA LEU A 8 38.60 9.38 -11.79
C LEU A 8 37.68 9.52 -13.01
N LEU A 9 37.37 8.43 -13.71
CA LEU A 9 36.45 8.47 -14.85
C LEU A 9 35.03 8.86 -14.42
N THR A 10 34.57 8.34 -13.27
CA THR A 10 33.25 8.65 -12.72
C THR A 10 33.14 10.11 -12.30
N VAL A 11 34.18 10.66 -11.65
CA VAL A 11 34.25 12.09 -11.27
C VAL A 11 34.32 12.98 -12.51
N VAL A 12 35.09 12.61 -13.53
CA VAL A 12 35.16 13.36 -14.80
C VAL A 12 33.81 13.37 -15.53
N CYS A 13 33.09 12.25 -15.57
CA CYS A 13 31.75 12.17 -16.16
C CYS A 13 30.72 13.01 -15.38
N PHE A 14 30.80 13.02 -14.04
CA PHE A 14 29.91 13.83 -13.20
C PHE A 14 30.15 15.33 -13.36
N VAL A 15 31.41 15.75 -13.44
CA VAL A 15 31.80 17.15 -13.67
C VAL A 15 31.41 17.59 -15.08
N ALA A 16 31.60 16.74 -16.10
CA ALA A 16 31.17 17.03 -17.47
C ALA A 16 29.63 17.16 -17.57
N ALA A 17 28.87 16.24 -16.97
CA ALA A 17 27.41 16.29 -16.96
C ALA A 17 26.84 17.50 -16.21
N ALA A 18 27.53 18.00 -15.17
CA ALA A 18 27.14 19.19 -14.43
C ALA A 18 27.51 20.50 -15.14
N LEU A 19 28.55 20.51 -15.98
CA LEU A 19 29.00 21.71 -16.70
C LEU A 19 28.32 21.91 -18.06
N ILE A 20 27.81 20.84 -18.69
CA ILE A 20 27.08 20.92 -19.97
C ILE A 20 25.87 21.87 -19.90
N PRO A 21 25.03 21.87 -18.83
CA PRO A 21 23.92 22.83 -18.70
C PRO A 21 24.37 24.28 -18.51
N LEU A 22 25.52 24.50 -17.85
CA LEU A 22 26.05 25.84 -17.53
C LEU A 22 26.62 26.56 -18.76
N VAL A 23 27.17 25.82 -19.73
CA VAL A 23 27.65 26.42 -20.99
C VAL A 23 26.47 26.75 -21.93
N SER A 24 25.39 25.97 -21.89
CA SER A 24 24.18 26.25 -22.69
C SER A 24 23.30 27.39 -22.17
N LEU A 25 23.44 27.77 -20.89
CA LEU A 25 22.73 28.93 -20.31
C LEU A 25 23.47 30.27 -20.49
N SER A 26 24.73 30.27 -20.92
CA SER A 26 25.52 31.50 -21.11
C SER A 26 25.53 32.06 -22.55
N LEU A 27 24.82 31.43 -23.49
CA LEU A 27 24.73 31.86 -24.89
C LEU A 27 23.35 32.42 -25.31
N ILE A 28 22.44 32.70 -24.37
CA ILE A 28 21.16 33.38 -24.64
C ILE A 28 21.11 34.68 -23.83
N ASN A 29 21.97 35.64 -24.15
CA ASN A 29 21.82 37.03 -23.74
C ASN A 29 21.38 37.85 -24.95
N GLY A 30 20.07 38.02 -25.09
CA GLY A 30 19.47 38.79 -26.17
C GLY A 30 18.08 39.29 -25.81
N CYS A 31 17.91 39.90 -24.63
CA CYS A 31 16.70 40.64 -24.29
C CYS A 31 17.07 42.04 -23.80
N SER A 32 16.84 43.03 -24.66
CA SER A 32 16.85 44.44 -24.31
C SER A 32 15.57 44.80 -23.55
N TRP A 33 15.70 45.47 -22.41
CA TRP A 33 14.58 46.02 -21.66
C TRP A 33 14.26 47.41 -22.20
N THR A 34 13.03 47.62 -22.69
CA THR A 34 12.46 48.96 -22.84
C THR A 34 11.21 49.04 -21.97
N TRP A 35 11.25 49.92 -20.97
CA TRP A 35 10.11 50.29 -20.14
C TRP A 35 9.19 51.23 -20.94
N SER A 36 7.88 50.95 -20.92
CA SER A 36 6.87 51.95 -21.27
C SER A 36 5.59 51.71 -20.47
N TRP A 37 5.09 52.77 -19.86
CA TRP A 37 3.82 52.81 -19.14
C TRP A 37 2.67 52.99 -20.14
N THR A 38 1.72 52.06 -20.19
CA THR A 38 0.27 52.32 -20.32
C THR A 38 -0.54 51.02 -20.43
N SER A 39 -1.54 50.91 -19.53
CA SER A 39 -2.84 50.23 -19.64
C SER A 39 -2.95 48.71 -19.83
N CYS A 40 -3.80 48.14 -18.96
CA CYS A 40 -4.24 46.77 -18.81
C CYS A 40 -4.77 46.10 -20.09
N SER A 41 -4.22 44.92 -20.42
CA SER A 41 -4.95 43.72 -20.87
C SER A 41 -3.93 42.60 -21.15
N TRP A 42 -4.02 41.48 -20.43
CA TRP A 42 -3.20 40.30 -20.70
C TRP A 42 -4.07 39.28 -21.44
N SER A 43 -3.80 39.10 -22.73
CA SER A 43 -4.24 37.93 -23.47
C SER A 43 -2.99 37.14 -23.85
N TRP A 44 -2.98 35.85 -23.54
CA TRP A 44 -1.87 34.96 -23.89
C TRP A 44 -2.29 34.11 -25.08
N SER A 45 -1.61 34.27 -26.20
CA SER A 45 -1.55 33.27 -27.27
C SER A 45 -0.08 33.02 -27.60
N SER A 46 0.41 31.82 -27.33
CA SER A 46 1.70 31.36 -27.84
C SER A 46 1.45 30.32 -28.94
N SER A 47 1.74 30.72 -30.18
CA SER A 47 1.96 29.79 -31.27
C SER A 47 3.48 29.62 -31.41
N TRP A 48 4.00 28.49 -30.96
CA TRP A 48 5.36 28.06 -31.28
C TRP A 48 5.31 26.61 -31.73
N ARG A 49 5.52 26.39 -33.03
CA ARG A 49 5.91 25.11 -33.59
C ARG A 49 7.42 24.98 -33.38
N LEU A 50 7.85 24.02 -32.58
CA LEU A 50 9.25 23.56 -32.57
C LEU A 50 9.39 22.39 -33.56
N PRO A 51 10.53 22.24 -34.25
CA PRO A 51 10.81 21.02 -35.00
C PRO A 51 11.12 19.91 -33.99
N PHE A 52 10.34 18.83 -34.01
CA PHE A 52 10.65 17.62 -33.26
C PHE A 52 11.94 17.00 -33.83
N VAL A 53 13.04 17.07 -33.08
CA VAL A 53 14.09 16.06 -33.19
C VAL A 53 13.69 14.94 -32.24
N THR A 54 13.09 13.89 -32.80
CA THR A 54 12.78 12.66 -32.07
C THR A 54 14.09 11.92 -31.80
N LEU A 55 14.70 12.15 -30.63
CA LEU A 55 15.61 11.16 -30.07
C LEU A 55 14.76 9.99 -29.58
N SER A 56 14.62 8.99 -30.45
CA SER A 56 14.16 7.66 -30.11
C SER A 56 15.20 7.04 -29.16
N LEU A 57 15.07 7.29 -27.87
CA LEU A 57 15.61 6.39 -26.87
C LEU A 57 14.78 5.12 -26.95
N HIS A 58 15.33 4.13 -27.64
CA HIS A 58 14.75 2.80 -27.77
C HIS A 58 14.37 2.29 -26.37
N ASP A 59 13.09 1.96 -26.17
CA ASP A 59 12.43 1.54 -24.92
C ASP A 59 13.28 0.58 -24.07
N SER A 60 14.07 -0.26 -24.74
CA SER A 60 15.04 -1.19 -24.15
C SER A 60 16.15 -0.57 -23.29
N ALA A 61 16.59 0.67 -23.55
CA ALA A 61 17.70 1.30 -22.82
C ALA A 61 17.23 1.88 -21.48
N LEU A 62 16.05 2.51 -21.48
CA LEU A 62 15.39 2.98 -20.27
C LEU A 62 14.96 1.79 -19.40
N GLY A 63 14.41 0.73 -20.02
CA GLY A 63 14.09 -0.52 -19.33
C GLY A 63 15.31 -1.20 -18.71
N ARG A 64 16.47 -1.21 -19.40
CA ARG A 64 17.72 -1.74 -18.84
C ARG A 64 18.24 -0.88 -17.68
N LEU A 65 18.22 0.44 -17.79
CA LEU A 65 18.63 1.34 -16.71
C LEU A 65 17.74 1.20 -15.47
N LEU A 66 16.42 1.12 -15.65
CA LEU A 66 15.47 0.86 -14.56
C LEU A 66 15.70 -0.52 -13.92
N SER A 67 16.00 -1.54 -14.72
CA SER A 67 16.31 -2.89 -14.21
C SER A 67 17.62 -2.93 -13.43
N CYS A 68 18.68 -2.24 -13.90
CA CYS A 68 19.95 -2.12 -13.20
C CYS A 68 19.79 -1.34 -11.89
N PHE A 69 19.05 -0.22 -11.93
CA PHE A 69 18.77 0.58 -10.74
C PHE A 69 17.99 -0.22 -9.69
N ASN A 70 16.95 -0.96 -10.11
CA ASN A 70 16.22 -1.87 -9.22
C ASN A 70 17.12 -2.97 -8.67
N SER A 71 17.97 -3.59 -9.49
CA SER A 71 18.90 -4.63 -9.01
C SER A 71 19.94 -4.09 -8.02
N HIS A 72 20.38 -2.84 -8.19
CA HIS A 72 21.32 -2.19 -7.28
C HIS A 72 20.67 -1.85 -5.95
N ILE A 73 19.44 -1.29 -5.97
CA ILE A 73 18.65 -1.05 -4.76
C ILE A 73 18.40 -2.36 -4.01
N GLN A 74 18.03 -3.42 -4.73
CA GLN A 74 17.80 -4.75 -4.15
C GLN A 74 19.05 -5.29 -3.46
N ARG A 75 20.24 -5.11 -4.07
CA ARG A 75 21.51 -5.50 -3.45
C ARG A 75 21.82 -4.68 -2.19
N VAL A 76 21.70 -3.35 -2.26
CA VAL A 76 21.93 -2.47 -1.09
C VAL A 76 20.95 -2.78 0.04
N LEU A 77 19.67 -3.03 -0.28
CA LEU A 77 18.67 -3.42 0.70
C LEU A 77 18.95 -4.80 1.29
N SER A 78 19.41 -5.75 0.48
CA SER A 78 19.83 -7.06 0.98
C SER A 78 21.02 -6.93 1.94
N GLU A 79 22.01 -6.10 1.62
CA GLU A 79 23.16 -5.80 2.48
C GLU A 79 22.71 -5.12 3.79
N LEU A 80 21.77 -4.16 3.74
CA LEU A 80 21.21 -3.50 4.94
C LEU A 80 20.37 -4.44 5.81
N VAL A 81 19.62 -5.37 5.20
CA VAL A 81 18.82 -6.37 5.90
C VAL A 81 19.73 -7.37 6.62
N ASP A 82 20.79 -7.83 5.95
CA ASP A 82 21.75 -8.82 6.47
C ASP A 82 22.56 -8.26 7.66
N ASP A 83 22.93 -6.97 7.63
CA ASP A 83 23.63 -6.30 8.73
C ASP A 83 22.72 -6.02 9.96
N SER A 84 21.41 -5.92 9.77
CA SER A 84 20.47 -5.47 10.82
C SER A 84 19.67 -6.59 11.49
N TYR A 85 19.52 -7.74 10.83
CA TYR A 85 18.70 -8.85 11.30
C TYR A 85 19.39 -10.18 11.00
N PRO A 86 19.43 -11.13 11.96
CA PRO A 86 20.06 -12.42 11.71
C PRO A 86 19.41 -13.11 10.50
N PRO A 87 20.19 -13.85 9.69
CA PRO A 87 19.66 -14.53 8.52
C PRO A 87 18.49 -15.40 8.94
N ALA A 88 17.36 -15.21 8.27
CA ALA A 88 16.22 -16.09 8.45
C ALA A 88 16.69 -17.51 8.13
N ASP A 89 16.56 -18.43 9.10
CA ASP A 89 16.64 -19.85 8.82
C ASP A 89 15.77 -20.14 7.59
N GLN A 90 16.32 -20.84 6.60
CA GLN A 90 15.72 -21.12 5.29
C GLN A 90 14.53 -22.09 5.38
N GLU A 91 13.54 -21.80 6.23
CA GLU A 91 12.30 -22.56 6.29
C GLU A 91 11.09 -21.63 6.05
N GLN A 92 10.47 -21.88 4.89
CA GLN A 92 9.23 -21.33 4.31
C GLN A 92 9.35 -20.03 3.50
N GLU A 93 9.11 -20.18 2.19
CA GLU A 93 8.85 -19.08 1.27
C GLU A 93 7.76 -18.15 1.82
N PRO A 94 8.05 -16.88 2.11
CA PRO A 94 7.04 -15.91 2.52
C PRO A 94 6.28 -15.44 1.27
N CYS A 95 5.40 -16.28 0.73
CA CYS A 95 4.46 -15.92 -0.34
C CYS A 95 3.00 -16.28 0.01
N LEU A 96 2.62 -16.08 1.28
CA LEU A 96 1.25 -16.36 1.75
C LEU A 96 0.24 -15.23 1.48
N VAL A 97 0.68 -14.06 1.00
CA VAL A 97 -0.20 -12.97 0.57
C VAL A 97 -0.17 -12.88 -0.96
N ASN A 98 -1.30 -13.18 -1.59
CA ASN A 98 -1.44 -13.28 -3.05
C ASN A 98 -2.59 -12.40 -3.57
N GLU A 99 -2.91 -12.55 -4.86
CA GLU A 99 -3.98 -11.80 -5.51
C GLU A 99 -5.37 -12.20 -5.00
N GLU A 100 -5.55 -13.42 -4.50
CA GLU A 100 -6.82 -13.86 -3.90
C GLU A 100 -7.11 -13.06 -2.62
N ASP A 101 -6.11 -12.83 -1.78
CA ASP A 101 -6.28 -11.96 -0.61
C ASP A 101 -6.63 -10.52 -0.99
N LEU A 102 -6.06 -10.03 -2.10
CA LEU A 102 -6.39 -8.72 -2.63
C LEU A 102 -7.84 -8.65 -3.13
N LYS A 103 -8.33 -9.68 -3.83
CA LYS A 103 -9.74 -9.78 -4.25
C LYS A 103 -10.68 -9.74 -3.03
N VAL A 104 -10.32 -10.42 -1.94
CA VAL A 104 -11.09 -10.36 -0.68
C VAL A 104 -11.14 -8.93 -0.14
N LEU A 105 -10.01 -8.22 -0.07
CA LEU A 105 -9.97 -6.82 0.35
C LEU A 105 -10.88 -5.94 -0.52
N VAL A 106 -10.78 -6.06 -1.84
CA VAL A 106 -11.55 -5.26 -2.80
C VAL A 106 -13.04 -5.49 -2.61
N SER A 107 -13.47 -6.75 -2.47
CA SER A 107 -14.88 -7.08 -2.25
C SER A 107 -15.45 -6.43 -0.99
N HIS A 108 -14.66 -6.35 0.10
CA HIS A 108 -15.08 -5.67 1.32
C HIS A 108 -15.14 -4.15 1.19
N ILE A 109 -14.22 -3.55 0.42
CA ILE A 109 -14.17 -2.10 0.22
C ILE A 109 -15.33 -1.62 -0.67
N GLU A 110 -15.63 -2.41 -1.71
CA GLU A 110 -16.68 -2.18 -2.69
C GLU A 110 -18.07 -2.67 -2.24
N GLU A 111 -18.14 -3.34 -1.08
CA GLU A 111 -19.39 -3.87 -0.52
C GLU A 111 -20.05 -4.93 -1.40
N THR A 112 -19.25 -5.65 -2.19
CA THR A 112 -19.67 -6.74 -3.08
C THR A 112 -19.46 -8.12 -2.46
N ASP A 113 -19.07 -8.18 -1.18
CA ASP A 113 -18.74 -9.42 -0.47
C ASP A 113 -19.96 -10.23 0.01
N GLY A 114 -21.19 -9.73 -0.20
CA GLY A 114 -22.43 -10.38 0.21
C GLY A 114 -22.66 -10.44 1.73
N GLY A 115 -21.84 -9.74 2.52
CA GLY A 115 -21.98 -9.67 3.97
C GLY A 115 -23.17 -8.84 4.44
N PRO A 116 -23.46 -8.83 5.76
CA PRO A 116 -24.54 -8.03 6.34
C PRO A 116 -24.38 -6.52 6.02
N PRO A 117 -25.47 -5.73 6.09
CA PRO A 117 -25.39 -4.30 5.84
C PRO A 117 -24.52 -3.58 6.87
N TRP A 118 -23.81 -2.56 6.40
CA TRP A 118 -22.98 -1.70 7.23
C TRP A 118 -23.82 -0.71 8.04
N ASN A 119 -23.57 -0.65 9.35
CA ASN A 119 -24.20 0.30 10.27
C ASN A 119 -23.25 1.46 10.52
N LEU A 120 -23.72 2.70 10.34
CA LEU A 120 -22.93 3.89 10.65
C LEU A 120 -22.58 3.91 12.15
N MET A 121 -21.30 4.02 12.48
CA MET A 121 -20.82 4.14 13.86
C MET A 121 -20.56 5.59 14.24
N MET A 122 -19.85 6.33 13.37
CA MET A 122 -19.55 7.74 13.60
C MET A 122 -19.17 8.43 12.29
N GLU A 123 -19.42 9.73 12.27
CA GLU A 123 -18.97 10.65 11.23
C GLU A 123 -18.40 11.89 11.93
N GLN A 124 -17.19 12.28 11.55
CA GLN A 124 -16.45 13.38 12.14
C GLN A 124 -15.70 14.13 11.04
N SER A 125 -15.60 15.45 11.17
CA SER A 125 -14.86 16.26 10.20
C SER A 125 -14.23 17.48 10.87
N ILE A 126 -13.03 17.80 10.42
CA ILE A 126 -12.32 19.07 10.60
C ILE A 126 -11.86 19.55 9.22
N PRO A 127 -11.40 20.80 9.05
CA PRO A 127 -11.06 21.33 7.72
C PRO A 127 -10.04 20.50 6.93
N SER A 128 -9.09 19.84 7.60
CA SER A 128 -8.01 19.06 6.99
C SER A 128 -8.25 17.55 6.96
N LEU A 129 -9.37 17.07 7.53
CA LEU A 129 -9.62 15.64 7.73
C LEU A 129 -11.13 15.34 7.83
N THR A 130 -11.60 14.37 7.05
CA THR A 130 -12.93 13.77 7.23
C THR A 130 -12.82 12.29 7.54
N TYR A 131 -13.59 11.82 8.51
CA TYR A 131 -13.59 10.44 8.97
C TYR A 131 -15.02 9.91 9.06
N LYS A 132 -15.27 8.77 8.42
CA LYS A 132 -16.49 7.99 8.57
C LYS A 132 -16.13 6.57 8.96
N ALA A 133 -16.88 5.99 9.88
CA ALA A 133 -16.72 4.60 10.27
C ALA A 133 -18.06 3.89 10.33
N TRP A 134 -18.05 2.66 9.84
CA TRP A 134 -19.16 1.73 9.87
C TRP A 134 -18.74 0.43 10.53
N TYR A 135 -19.71 -0.32 11.03
CA TYR A 135 -19.50 -1.65 11.58
C TYR A 135 -20.61 -2.59 11.14
N ARG A 136 -20.31 -3.89 11.15
CA ARG A 136 -21.31 -4.95 11.02
C ARG A 136 -20.87 -6.16 11.82
N ASP A 137 -21.84 -6.93 12.27
CA ASP A 137 -21.61 -8.15 13.03
C ASP A 137 -21.90 -9.37 12.13
N PRO A 138 -20.88 -10.11 11.68
CA PRO A 138 -21.11 -11.35 10.94
C PRO A 138 -21.71 -12.43 11.86
N PRO A 139 -22.38 -13.46 11.29
CA PRO A 139 -22.90 -14.59 12.06
C PRO A 139 -21.82 -15.28 12.90
N LEU A 140 -20.62 -15.40 12.34
CA LEU A 140 -19.44 -15.98 12.99
C LEU A 140 -18.26 -15.00 12.94
N GLY A 141 -17.45 -14.99 13.99
CA GLY A 141 -16.24 -14.16 14.07
C GLY A 141 -16.39 -12.84 14.83
N PRO A 142 -15.39 -11.96 14.80
CA PRO A 142 -15.47 -10.65 15.46
C PRO A 142 -16.30 -9.64 14.67
N THR A 143 -16.64 -8.51 15.31
CA THR A 143 -17.22 -7.35 14.63
C THR A 143 -16.26 -6.88 13.53
N GLN A 144 -16.80 -6.61 12.34
CA GLN A 144 -16.06 -6.04 11.23
C GLN A 144 -16.29 -4.54 11.18
N TYR A 145 -15.23 -3.81 10.82
CA TYR A 145 -15.20 -2.36 10.71
C TYR A 145 -14.76 -1.96 9.32
N ARG A 146 -15.40 -0.91 8.81
CA ARG A 146 -14.99 -0.21 7.60
C ARG A 146 -14.83 1.26 7.91
N THR A 147 -13.76 1.88 7.44
CA THR A 147 -13.56 3.32 7.62
C THR A 147 -13.19 3.97 6.31
N LYS A 148 -13.60 5.23 6.16
CA LYS A 148 -13.21 6.12 5.09
C LYS A 148 -12.61 7.36 5.73
N THR A 149 -11.34 7.61 5.47
CA THR A 149 -10.61 8.77 5.97
C THR A 149 -10.10 9.58 4.78
N VAL A 150 -10.44 10.85 4.71
CA VAL A 150 -9.94 11.77 3.67
C VAL A 150 -8.99 12.76 4.32
N PHE A 151 -7.74 12.76 3.86
CA PHE A 151 -6.69 13.70 4.24
C PHE A 151 -6.56 14.76 3.15
N GLU A 152 -6.81 16.02 3.50
CA GLU A 152 -6.66 17.13 2.55
C GLU A 152 -5.18 17.50 2.39
N ASN A 153 -4.75 17.80 1.15
CA ASN A 153 -3.37 18.18 0.81
C ASN A 153 -2.29 17.15 1.21
N VAL A 154 -2.61 15.85 1.15
CA VAL A 154 -1.65 14.77 1.38
C VAL A 154 -1.69 13.82 0.19
N SER A 155 -0.54 13.45 -0.36
CA SER A 155 -0.46 12.54 -1.50
C SER A 155 -0.59 11.06 -1.10
N PRO A 156 -1.01 10.18 -2.02
CA PRO A 156 -1.11 8.74 -1.75
C PRO A 156 0.23 8.11 -1.33
N GLU A 157 1.34 8.58 -1.87
CA GLU A 157 2.69 8.10 -1.59
C GLU A 157 3.09 8.38 -0.14
N VAL A 158 2.79 9.59 0.35
CA VAL A 158 3.06 9.96 1.75
C VAL A 158 2.27 9.06 2.69
N LEU A 159 0.99 8.81 2.40
CA LEU A 159 0.17 7.92 3.23
C LEU A 159 0.67 6.47 3.15
N ARG A 160 1.04 5.97 1.97
CA ARG A 160 1.61 4.63 1.79
C ARG A 160 2.81 4.42 2.71
N ASP A 161 3.77 5.34 2.68
CA ASP A 161 4.99 5.25 3.49
C ASP A 161 4.63 5.32 4.97
N PHE A 162 3.82 6.31 5.35
CA PHE A 162 3.39 6.53 6.74
C PHE A 162 2.65 5.32 7.36
N PHE A 163 1.75 4.67 6.61
CA PHE A 163 1.01 3.50 7.11
C PHE A 163 1.87 2.23 7.19
N TRP A 164 2.98 2.17 6.46
CA TRP A 164 3.91 1.05 6.44
C TRP A 164 5.05 1.20 7.47
N ASP A 165 5.30 2.42 7.95
CA ASP A 165 6.40 2.77 8.82
C ASP A 165 6.17 2.46 10.31
N ASP A 166 6.55 1.25 10.72
CA ASP A 166 6.45 0.84 12.12
C ASP A 166 7.51 1.47 13.03
N GLU A 167 8.60 2.03 12.49
CA GLU A 167 9.60 2.78 13.26
C GLU A 167 9.08 4.17 13.63
N PHE A 168 8.37 4.83 12.71
CA PHE A 168 7.73 6.11 12.97
C PHE A 168 6.48 5.96 13.85
N ARG A 169 5.75 4.85 13.72
CA ARG A 169 4.43 4.66 14.34
C ARG A 169 4.34 4.94 15.84
N PRO A 170 5.30 4.55 16.70
CA PRO A 170 5.30 4.88 18.13
C PRO A 170 5.28 6.37 18.46
N ARG A 171 5.62 7.25 17.50
CA ARG A 171 5.55 8.71 17.67
C ARG A 171 4.12 9.20 17.86
N TRP A 172 3.15 8.60 17.17
CA TRP A 172 1.73 8.98 17.24
C TRP A 172 0.82 7.89 17.86
N ASP A 173 1.13 6.60 17.67
CA ASP A 173 0.40 5.47 18.25
C ASP A 173 1.14 4.89 19.46
N LYS A 174 0.82 5.39 20.66
CA LYS A 174 1.40 4.88 21.92
C LYS A 174 0.90 3.48 22.31
N THR A 175 -0.01 2.88 21.54
CA THR A 175 -0.46 1.51 21.80
C THR A 175 0.51 0.49 21.21
N LEU A 176 1.26 0.80 20.15
CA LEU A 176 2.31 -0.07 19.62
C LEU A 176 3.57 0.11 20.47
N ILE A 177 3.90 -0.91 21.28
CA ILE A 177 5.03 -0.85 22.23
C ILE A 177 6.23 -1.70 21.79
N HIS A 178 6.02 -2.58 20.82
CA HIS A 178 7.07 -3.37 20.19
C HIS A 178 6.69 -3.61 18.73
N ALA A 179 7.65 -3.45 17.84
CA ALA A 179 7.58 -3.84 16.45
C ALA A 179 8.94 -4.40 16.03
N LYS A 180 8.95 -5.60 15.45
CA LYS A 180 10.15 -6.23 14.91
C LYS A 180 9.83 -6.91 13.59
N VAL A 181 10.59 -6.57 12.55
CA VAL A 181 10.55 -7.29 11.28
C VAL A 181 11.15 -8.68 11.49
N LEU A 182 10.40 -9.71 11.11
CA LEU A 182 10.83 -11.11 11.21
C LEU A 182 11.37 -11.63 9.87
N SER A 183 10.73 -11.23 8.77
CA SER A 183 11.10 -11.66 7.42
C SER A 183 10.63 -10.64 6.40
N VAL A 184 11.38 -10.49 5.31
CA VAL A 184 11.08 -9.61 4.17
C VAL A 184 11.33 -10.37 2.87
N CYS A 185 10.35 -10.39 1.98
CA CYS A 185 10.51 -10.80 0.59
C CYS A 185 10.74 -9.58 -0.28
N LEU A 186 11.98 -9.32 -0.69
CA LEU A 186 12.30 -8.14 -1.48
C LEU A 186 11.77 -8.20 -2.93
N GLN A 187 11.38 -9.39 -3.42
CA GLN A 187 10.76 -9.55 -4.73
C GLN A 187 9.32 -9.03 -4.75
N THR A 188 8.58 -9.25 -3.66
CA THR A 188 7.14 -8.95 -3.60
C THR A 188 6.79 -7.78 -2.68
N GLY A 189 7.71 -7.40 -1.79
CA GLY A 189 7.47 -6.47 -0.68
C GLY A 189 6.73 -7.09 0.50
N THR A 190 6.55 -8.42 0.51
CA THR A 190 5.87 -9.10 1.61
C THR A 190 6.72 -9.04 2.87
N MET A 191 6.12 -8.62 3.99
CA MET A 191 6.79 -8.55 5.29
C MET A 191 6.02 -9.36 6.33
N ILE A 192 6.75 -10.09 7.16
CA ILE A 192 6.24 -10.65 8.40
C ILE A 192 6.77 -9.81 9.56
N VAL A 193 5.86 -9.33 10.41
CA VAL A 193 6.19 -8.43 11.52
C VAL A 193 5.59 -8.94 12.83
N HIS A 194 6.38 -8.87 13.90
CA HIS A 194 5.97 -9.13 15.27
C HIS A 194 5.60 -7.81 15.95
N TRP A 195 4.34 -7.66 16.33
CA TRP A 195 3.87 -6.50 17.08
C TRP A 195 3.41 -6.89 18.48
N ILE A 196 3.67 -6.02 19.45
CA ILE A 196 2.99 -6.05 20.74
C ILE A 196 2.26 -4.72 20.92
N ARG A 197 0.94 -4.80 21.14
CA ARG A 197 0.10 -3.64 21.42
C ARG A 197 -0.39 -3.65 22.87
N LYS A 198 -0.26 -2.51 23.55
CA LYS A 198 -0.93 -2.22 24.80
C LYS A 198 -2.42 -2.02 24.52
N LEU A 199 -3.25 -2.79 25.22
CA LEU A 199 -4.69 -2.55 25.25
C LEU A 199 -5.02 -1.64 26.43
N PRO A 200 -5.51 -0.40 26.21
CA PRO A 200 -5.93 0.46 27.31
C PRO A 200 -7.02 -0.23 28.14
N LEU A 201 -6.96 -0.10 29.47
CA LEU A 201 -7.96 -0.58 30.44
C LEU A 201 -8.03 -2.10 30.68
N LEU A 202 -7.33 -2.93 29.90
CA LEU A 202 -7.36 -4.38 30.06
C LEU A 202 -5.93 -4.92 30.22
N CYS A 203 -5.69 -5.58 31.35
CA CYS A 203 -4.36 -5.84 31.91
C CYS A 203 -3.49 -6.89 31.19
N CYS A 204 -3.80 -7.22 29.93
CA CYS A 204 -2.92 -8.04 29.09
C CYS A 204 -2.70 -7.35 27.75
N ASN A 205 -1.43 -7.17 27.38
CA ASN A 205 -1.06 -6.76 26.03
C ASN A 205 -1.49 -7.80 24.99
N ARG A 206 -1.62 -7.39 23.75
CA ARG A 206 -1.91 -8.26 22.61
C ARG A 206 -0.66 -8.42 21.75
N GLU A 207 -0.38 -9.65 21.37
CA GLU A 207 0.70 -10.01 20.46
C GLU A 207 0.12 -10.35 19.10
N TYR A 208 0.74 -9.83 18.06
CA TYR A 208 0.37 -10.06 16.69
C TYR A 208 1.60 -10.52 15.93
N ILE A 209 1.41 -11.53 15.10
CA ILE A 209 2.36 -11.91 14.08
C ILE A 209 1.60 -11.71 12.78
N ILE A 210 1.95 -10.66 12.05
CA ILE A 210 1.21 -10.24 10.86
C ILE A 210 2.06 -10.47 9.63
N ILE A 211 1.43 -10.88 8.55
CA ILE A 211 1.98 -10.82 7.21
C ILE A 211 1.28 -9.69 6.45
N ARG A 212 2.05 -8.86 5.76
CA ARG A 212 1.53 -7.74 4.99
C ARG A 212 2.25 -7.57 3.66
N ARG A 213 1.54 -7.01 2.67
CA ARG A 213 2.07 -6.75 1.32
C ARG A 213 1.34 -5.56 0.70
N ILE A 214 2.09 -4.72 -0.03
CA ILE A 214 1.53 -3.62 -0.83
C ILE A 214 1.44 -4.04 -2.29
N PHE A 215 0.27 -3.85 -2.87
CA PHE A 215 -0.01 -3.90 -4.29
C PHE A 215 -0.25 -2.50 -4.82
N GLU A 216 0.16 -2.25 -6.05
CA GLU A 216 0.03 -0.94 -6.68
C GLU A 216 -0.62 -1.06 -8.04
N SER A 217 -1.55 -0.15 -8.31
CA SER A 217 -2.21 -0.01 -9.61
C SER A 217 -2.45 1.46 -9.92
N ALA A 218 -3.00 1.76 -11.09
CA ALA A 218 -3.37 3.12 -11.47
C ALA A 218 -4.38 3.79 -10.53
N SER A 219 -5.20 3.01 -9.80
CA SER A 219 -6.15 3.55 -8.82
C SER A 219 -5.53 3.91 -7.47
N GLY A 220 -4.27 3.50 -7.23
CA GLY A 220 -3.56 3.74 -5.98
C GLY A 220 -2.96 2.48 -5.38
N TYR A 221 -2.80 2.48 -4.06
CA TYR A 221 -2.09 1.45 -3.29
C TYR A 221 -3.07 0.62 -2.47
N TYR A 222 -2.92 -0.70 -2.52
CA TYR A 222 -3.68 -1.64 -1.72
C TYR A 222 -2.72 -2.36 -0.78
N CYS A 223 -3.03 -2.42 0.50
CA CYS A 223 -2.28 -3.21 1.46
C CYS A 223 -3.17 -4.27 2.06
N VAL A 224 -2.72 -5.52 1.93
CA VAL A 224 -3.30 -6.63 2.67
C VAL A 224 -2.46 -6.82 3.92
N THR A 225 -3.08 -6.88 5.10
CA THR A 225 -2.45 -7.32 6.35
C THR A 225 -3.36 -8.32 7.05
N LYS A 226 -2.82 -9.50 7.36
CA LYS A 226 -3.52 -10.57 8.09
C LYS A 226 -2.62 -11.24 9.12
N ALA A 227 -3.20 -11.89 10.13
CA ALA A 227 -2.42 -12.76 11.02
C ALA A 227 -1.77 -13.91 10.24
N THR A 228 -0.57 -14.31 10.65
CA THR A 228 0.14 -15.48 10.13
C THR A 228 0.75 -16.27 11.28
N PRO A 229 0.79 -17.61 11.22
CA PRO A 229 1.63 -18.37 12.12
C PRO A 229 3.12 -18.06 11.87
N TYR A 230 3.93 -18.20 12.92
CA TYR A 230 5.39 -18.14 12.83
C TYR A 230 5.98 -19.06 13.92
N PRO A 231 6.37 -20.30 13.57
CA PRO A 231 6.72 -21.34 14.55
C PRO A 231 7.82 -20.94 15.55
N SER A 232 8.81 -20.16 15.11
CA SER A 232 9.95 -19.75 15.95
C SER A 232 9.59 -18.77 17.07
N ILE A 233 8.37 -18.21 17.07
CA ILE A 233 7.87 -17.39 18.18
C ILE A 233 6.74 -18.16 18.90
N PRO A 234 7.05 -18.90 19.97
CA PRO A 234 6.07 -19.70 20.69
C PRO A 234 5.01 -18.82 21.37
N ARG A 235 3.80 -19.36 21.54
CA ARG A 235 2.72 -18.65 22.23
C ARG A 235 3.02 -18.53 23.71
N LEU A 236 2.99 -17.31 24.21
CA LEU A 236 3.08 -17.04 25.65
C LEU A 236 1.69 -16.86 26.26
N ARG A 237 1.60 -17.02 27.59
CA ARG A 237 0.38 -16.68 28.34
C ARG A 237 0.10 -15.18 28.33
N LYS A 238 1.17 -14.38 28.39
CA LYS A 238 1.17 -12.92 28.29
C LYS A 238 2.40 -12.50 27.48
N PRO A 239 2.29 -11.60 26.49
CA PRO A 239 1.05 -11.05 25.91
C PRO A 239 0.11 -12.14 25.34
N LYS A 240 -1.19 -11.83 25.19
CA LYS A 240 -2.16 -12.74 24.57
C LYS A 240 -2.06 -12.62 23.05
N ARG A 241 -1.72 -13.70 22.35
CA ARG A 241 -1.68 -13.74 20.89
C ARG A 241 -3.06 -13.59 20.25
N VAL A 242 -3.14 -12.78 19.20
CA VAL A 242 -4.33 -12.55 18.38
C VAL A 242 -4.15 -13.29 17.05
N ASP A 243 -4.84 -14.42 16.90
CA ASP A 243 -4.75 -15.27 15.71
C ASP A 243 -5.74 -14.87 14.61
N VAL A 244 -6.85 -14.25 15.00
CA VAL A 244 -7.84 -13.71 14.07
C VAL A 244 -7.59 -12.22 13.95
N TYR A 245 -6.90 -11.82 12.89
CA TYR A 245 -6.57 -10.44 12.60
C TYR A 245 -6.58 -10.19 11.09
N HIS A 246 -7.28 -9.14 10.67
CA HIS A 246 -7.21 -8.61 9.31
C HIS A 246 -7.35 -7.09 9.38
N SER A 247 -6.47 -6.36 8.72
CA SER A 247 -6.44 -4.89 8.77
C SER A 247 -5.84 -4.33 7.50
N SER A 248 -6.65 -4.23 6.47
CA SER A 248 -6.22 -3.97 5.11
C SER A 248 -6.78 -2.66 4.61
N TRP A 249 -6.07 -1.98 3.72
CA TRP A 249 -6.44 -0.64 3.26
C TRP A 249 -6.24 -0.45 1.75
N HIS A 250 -6.97 0.52 1.20
CA HIS A 250 -6.79 1.06 -0.14
C HIS A 250 -6.62 2.58 -0.01
N ILE A 251 -5.50 3.10 -0.52
CA ILE A 251 -5.19 4.52 -0.59
C ILE A 251 -5.32 4.96 -2.04
N ARG A 252 -6.12 6.01 -2.27
CA ARG A 252 -6.31 6.58 -3.60
C ARG A 252 -6.35 8.11 -3.57
N PRO A 253 -5.93 8.78 -4.65
CA PRO A 253 -6.08 10.23 -4.76
C PRO A 253 -7.57 10.61 -4.83
N VAL A 254 -7.91 11.77 -4.28
CA VAL A 254 -9.24 12.37 -4.40
C VAL A 254 -9.16 13.81 -4.86
N LYS A 255 -10.17 14.23 -5.63
CA LYS A 255 -10.25 15.60 -6.12
C LYS A 255 -10.36 16.57 -4.94
N PRO A 256 -9.71 17.74 -5.02
CA PRO A 256 -9.82 18.77 -4.01
C PRO A 256 -11.26 19.27 -3.90
N ARG A 257 -11.68 19.70 -2.71
CA ARG A 257 -13.05 20.22 -2.50
C ARG A 257 -13.24 21.59 -3.15
N ASN A 258 -12.18 22.38 -3.19
CA ASN A 258 -12.14 23.73 -3.77
C ASN A 258 -11.01 23.83 -4.80
N ALA A 259 -11.13 24.74 -5.77
CA ALA A 259 -10.12 24.93 -6.82
C ALA A 259 -8.73 25.33 -6.26
N ASP A 260 -8.68 25.93 -5.07
CA ASP A 260 -7.44 26.41 -4.42
C ASP A 260 -6.74 25.35 -3.56
N GLN A 261 -7.30 24.14 -3.44
CA GLN A 261 -6.71 23.06 -2.63
C GLN A 261 -5.90 22.09 -3.49
N GLN A 262 -4.81 21.59 -2.92
CA GLN A 262 -4.06 20.50 -3.53
C GLN A 262 -4.87 19.20 -3.46
N MET A 263 -4.54 18.25 -4.34
CA MET A 263 -5.18 16.94 -4.35
C MET A 263 -5.05 16.27 -2.97
N GLY A 264 -6.16 15.81 -2.43
CA GLY A 264 -6.19 15.05 -1.20
C GLY A 264 -6.03 13.55 -1.46
N SER A 265 -6.01 12.78 -0.39
CA SER A 265 -6.01 11.32 -0.47
C SER A 265 -7.07 10.70 0.44
N GLU A 266 -7.70 9.65 -0.05
CA GLU A 266 -8.65 8.84 0.69
C GLU A 266 -8.03 7.51 1.08
N VAL A 267 -8.27 7.09 2.32
CA VAL A 267 -7.94 5.77 2.86
C VAL A 267 -9.24 5.06 3.17
N LEU A 268 -9.52 4.00 2.43
CA LEU A 268 -10.56 3.03 2.72
C LEU A 268 -9.91 1.87 3.48
N LEU A 269 -10.37 1.59 4.70
CA LEU A 269 -9.81 0.54 5.54
C LEU A 269 -10.90 -0.44 5.95
N PHE A 270 -10.58 -1.73 5.84
CA PHE A 270 -11.39 -2.83 6.33
C PHE A 270 -10.62 -3.59 7.42
N HIS A 271 -11.27 -3.78 8.57
CA HIS A 271 -10.61 -4.29 9.76
C HIS A 271 -11.52 -5.20 10.59
N TYR A 272 -10.95 -6.29 11.10
CA TYR A 272 -11.51 -7.08 12.17
C TYR A 272 -10.41 -7.76 12.97
N GLU A 273 -10.63 -7.96 14.26
CA GLU A 273 -9.72 -8.72 15.11
C GLU A 273 -10.45 -9.37 16.28
N ASP A 274 -9.98 -10.54 16.70
CA ASP A 274 -10.42 -11.16 17.96
C ASP A 274 -9.39 -10.92 19.06
N ILE A 275 -9.55 -9.80 19.76
CA ILE A 275 -8.76 -9.49 20.95
C ILE A 275 -9.22 -10.27 22.19
N GLY A 276 -10.14 -11.22 22.05
CA GLY A 276 -10.65 -12.07 23.12
C GLY A 276 -11.49 -11.32 24.14
N LEU A 277 -12.29 -10.37 23.67
CA LEU A 277 -13.26 -9.61 24.46
C LEU A 277 -14.65 -9.70 23.83
N PRO A 278 -15.72 -9.52 24.60
CA PRO A 278 -17.07 -9.45 24.06
C PRO A 278 -17.22 -8.32 23.03
N ARG A 279 -17.92 -8.60 21.91
CA ARG A 279 -18.14 -7.64 20.80
C ARG A 279 -18.63 -6.28 21.28
N GLU A 280 -19.58 -6.23 22.21
CA GLU A 280 -20.12 -4.97 22.73
C GLU A 280 -19.09 -4.14 23.50
N VAL A 281 -18.18 -4.78 24.22
CA VAL A 281 -17.08 -4.10 24.93
C VAL A 281 -16.11 -3.49 23.92
N VAL A 282 -15.77 -4.22 22.85
CA VAL A 282 -14.93 -3.71 21.77
C VAL A 282 -15.59 -2.52 21.08
N LYS A 283 -16.87 -2.64 20.69
CA LYS A 283 -17.64 -1.55 20.07
C LYS A 283 -17.73 -0.32 20.97
N MET A 284 -17.92 -0.50 22.28
CA MET A 284 -17.91 0.61 23.25
C MET A 284 -16.57 1.34 23.27
N GLY A 285 -15.47 0.59 23.31
CA GLY A 285 -14.12 1.14 23.26
C GLY A 285 -13.85 1.92 21.96
N VAL A 286 -14.27 1.37 20.82
CA VAL A 286 -14.16 2.05 19.51
C VAL A 286 -14.96 3.35 19.50
N ARG A 287 -16.23 3.34 19.94
CA ARG A 287 -17.07 4.55 20.01
C ARG A 287 -16.45 5.64 20.89
N ALA A 288 -15.88 5.27 22.03
CA ALA A 288 -15.29 6.22 22.97
C ALA A 288 -13.92 6.75 22.52
N GLY A 289 -13.09 5.91 21.88
CA GLY A 289 -11.67 6.21 21.67
C GLY A 289 -11.27 6.56 20.24
N MET A 290 -12.01 6.10 19.23
CA MET A 290 -11.54 6.10 17.84
C MET A 290 -11.29 7.51 17.30
N TRP A 291 -12.19 8.46 17.56
CA TRP A 291 -11.98 9.83 17.08
C TRP A 291 -10.72 10.49 17.64
N ASN A 292 -10.39 10.24 18.91
CA ASN A 292 -9.15 10.74 19.50
C ASN A 292 -7.91 10.06 18.89
N MET A 293 -8.00 8.78 18.53
CA MET A 293 -6.92 8.08 17.80
C MET A 293 -6.75 8.63 16.38
N VAL A 294 -7.85 8.89 15.66
CA VAL A 294 -7.83 9.48 14.31
C VAL A 294 -7.24 10.88 14.31
N LYS A 295 -7.49 11.71 15.32
CA LYS A 295 -6.81 13.02 15.46
C LYS A 295 -5.30 12.86 15.64
N LYS A 296 -4.84 11.87 16.43
CA LYS A 296 -3.40 11.59 16.59
C LYS A 296 -2.78 11.05 15.31
N LEU A 297 -3.49 10.17 14.60
CA LEU A 297 -3.11 9.70 13.26
C LEU A 297 -2.90 10.87 12.32
N HIS A 298 -3.86 11.80 12.26
CA HIS A 298 -3.76 12.99 11.41
C HIS A 298 -2.57 13.90 11.75
N LEU A 299 -2.35 14.19 13.03
CA LEU A 299 -1.14 14.91 13.47
C LEU A 299 0.14 14.15 13.08
N GLY A 300 0.13 12.82 13.22
CA GLY A 300 1.23 11.97 12.79
C GLY A 300 1.54 12.11 11.30
N VAL A 301 0.52 12.10 10.44
CA VAL A 301 0.66 12.31 8.99
C VAL A 301 1.25 13.69 8.69
N GLN A 302 0.81 14.73 9.40
CA GLN A 302 1.34 16.09 9.20
C GLN A 302 2.83 16.17 9.56
N VAL A 303 3.23 15.62 10.71
CA VAL A 303 4.64 15.56 11.12
C VAL A 303 5.46 14.77 10.10
N TYR A 304 4.97 13.61 9.68
CA TYR A 304 5.65 12.77 8.69
C TYR A 304 5.85 13.49 7.35
N SER A 305 4.84 14.23 6.90
CA SER A 305 4.90 15.01 5.66
C SER A 305 5.95 16.13 5.75
N MET A 306 6.05 16.79 6.90
CA MET A 306 7.03 17.86 7.14
C MET A 306 8.46 17.30 7.15
N GLU A 307 8.70 16.18 7.80
CA GLU A 307 10.04 15.55 7.85
C GLU A 307 10.49 15.08 6.47
N LYS A 308 9.57 14.49 5.69
CA LYS A 308 9.84 14.12 4.30
C LYS A 308 10.15 15.33 3.43
N ALA A 309 9.52 16.48 3.68
CA ALA A 309 9.81 17.73 2.95
C ALA A 309 11.14 18.38 3.36
N ASN A 310 11.66 18.06 4.54
CA ASN A 310 12.95 18.53 5.04
C ASN A 310 14.12 17.61 4.66
N ASP A 311 13.91 16.67 3.73
CA ASP A 311 14.90 15.68 3.27
C ASP A 311 15.54 14.87 4.41
N GLU A 312 14.78 14.59 5.49
CA GLU A 312 15.24 13.63 6.49
C GLU A 312 15.38 12.24 5.85
N SER A 313 16.42 11.49 6.26
CA SER A 313 16.67 10.16 5.72
C SER A 313 15.46 9.25 5.98
N PRO A 314 14.90 8.59 4.95
CA PRO A 314 13.75 7.72 5.14
C PRO A 314 14.10 6.55 6.05
N SER A 315 13.14 6.13 6.88
CA SER A 315 13.29 4.93 7.71
C SER A 315 13.44 3.68 6.83
N PHE A 316 13.97 2.59 7.40
CA PHE A 316 14.06 1.32 6.70
C PHE A 316 12.69 0.85 6.21
N HIS A 317 11.65 1.03 7.03
CA HIS A 317 10.28 0.71 6.65
C HIS A 317 9.77 1.59 5.51
N ALA A 318 10.02 2.90 5.55
CA ALA A 318 9.63 3.81 4.48
C ALA A 318 10.24 3.37 3.14
N ILE A 319 11.50 2.93 3.13
CA ILE A 319 12.15 2.41 1.92
C ILE A 319 11.45 1.11 1.45
N LEU A 320 11.18 0.17 2.35
CA LEU A 320 10.47 -1.07 2.01
C LEU A 320 9.05 -0.83 1.46
N ALA A 321 8.38 0.27 1.83
CA ALA A 321 7.07 0.63 1.31
C ALA A 321 7.06 0.87 -0.21
N HIS A 322 8.22 1.15 -0.81
CA HIS A 322 8.37 1.30 -2.27
C HIS A 322 8.48 -0.04 -3.01
N ILE A 323 8.72 -1.15 -2.32
CA ILE A 323 8.70 -2.48 -2.92
C ILE A 323 7.25 -2.92 -3.02
N THR A 324 6.60 -2.54 -4.12
CA THR A 324 5.19 -2.86 -4.39
C THR A 324 5.05 -3.92 -5.46
N THR A 325 4.00 -4.73 -5.34
CA THR A 325 3.59 -5.63 -6.42
C THR A 325 2.72 -4.87 -7.41
N LYS A 326 3.24 -4.65 -8.62
CA LYS A 326 2.52 -3.96 -9.69
C LYS A 326 1.41 -4.84 -10.24
N LEU A 327 0.22 -4.26 -10.38
CA LEU A 327 -0.94 -4.91 -10.96
C LEU A 327 -1.15 -4.39 -12.39
N PRO A 328 -1.49 -5.27 -13.36
CA PRO A 328 -1.67 -4.88 -14.75
C PRO A 328 -2.94 -4.02 -14.97
N ALA A 329 -3.93 -4.15 -14.09
CA ALA A 329 -5.17 -3.38 -14.10
C ALA A 329 -5.59 -3.08 -12.65
N SER A 330 -6.56 -2.17 -12.47
CA SER A 330 -7.14 -1.98 -11.15
C SER A 330 -7.86 -3.28 -10.72
N PRO A 331 -7.76 -3.70 -9.45
CA PRO A 331 -8.41 -4.91 -8.96
C PRO A 331 -9.92 -4.96 -9.23
N SER A 332 -10.58 -3.79 -9.17
CA SER A 332 -11.99 -3.64 -9.52
C SER A 332 -12.27 -4.12 -10.94
N THR A 333 -11.42 -3.79 -11.91
CA THR A 333 -11.54 -4.25 -13.30
C THR A 333 -11.23 -5.74 -13.46
N ILE A 334 -10.31 -6.28 -12.65
CA ILE A 334 -9.95 -7.71 -12.66
C ILE A 334 -11.13 -8.57 -12.16
N MET A 335 -11.91 -8.10 -11.18
CA MET A 335 -13.09 -8.82 -10.69
C MET A 335 -14.20 -9.01 -11.74
N TYR A 336 -14.27 -8.15 -12.77
CA TYR A 336 -15.26 -8.25 -13.85
C TYR A 336 -14.79 -9.00 -15.10
N HIS A 337 -13.50 -9.38 -15.19
CA HIS A 337 -13.02 -10.28 -16.26
C HIS A 337 -13.03 -11.74 -15.77
N ILE A 338 -14.24 -12.27 -15.60
CA ILE A 338 -14.48 -13.72 -15.60
C ILE A 338 -15.06 -14.03 -16.99
N PRO A 339 -14.44 -14.87 -17.83
CA PRO A 339 -15.11 -15.37 -19.02
C PRO A 339 -16.36 -16.12 -18.55
N GLU A 340 -17.54 -15.72 -19.04
CA GLU A 340 -18.74 -16.55 -18.94
C GLU A 340 -18.37 -17.94 -19.46
N VAL A 341 -18.39 -18.93 -18.56
CA VAL A 341 -18.38 -20.32 -18.99
C VAL A 341 -19.72 -20.54 -19.66
N GLU A 342 -19.71 -20.53 -21.00
CA GLU A 342 -20.85 -20.96 -21.80
C GLU A 342 -21.27 -22.36 -21.32
N ALA A 343 -22.46 -22.42 -20.75
CA ALA A 343 -23.11 -23.66 -20.39
C ALA A 343 -23.36 -24.47 -21.66
N TYR A 344 -22.56 -25.51 -21.87
CA TYR A 344 -22.86 -26.57 -22.82
C TYR A 344 -23.94 -27.47 -22.24
N GLU A 345 -25.18 -27.00 -22.26
CA GLU A 345 -26.34 -27.89 -22.31
C GLU A 345 -26.51 -28.41 -23.74
N ASN A 346 -26.65 -29.73 -23.84
CA ASN A 346 -27.06 -30.56 -24.98
C ASN A 346 -25.94 -31.37 -25.67
N ALA A 347 -25.77 -32.61 -25.20
CA ALA A 347 -25.87 -33.80 -26.06
C ALA A 347 -25.70 -35.08 -25.24
N CYS A 348 -26.76 -35.51 -24.54
CA CYS A 348 -26.93 -36.92 -24.17
C CYS A 348 -28.39 -37.26 -23.93
N GLN A 349 -29.21 -37.09 -24.97
CA GLN A 349 -30.44 -37.86 -25.13
C GLN A 349 -30.64 -38.22 -26.59
N SER A 350 -30.27 -39.45 -26.94
CA SER A 350 -31.12 -40.38 -27.70
C SER A 350 -30.25 -41.50 -28.25
N GLN A 351 -30.41 -42.69 -27.69
CA GLN A 351 -30.65 -43.91 -28.48
C GLN A 351 -30.79 -45.10 -27.51
N ASN A 352 -32.04 -45.47 -27.29
CA ASN A 352 -32.46 -46.86 -27.13
C ASN A 352 -33.66 -46.98 -28.09
N PRO A 353 -33.87 -48.09 -28.83
CA PRO A 353 -34.19 -49.34 -28.15
C PRO A 353 -33.79 -50.66 -28.85
N GLN A 354 -33.85 -51.72 -28.04
CA GLN A 354 -34.35 -53.07 -28.33
C GLN A 354 -33.38 -54.22 -28.69
N GLU A 355 -33.57 -55.29 -27.89
CA GLU A 355 -33.24 -56.73 -28.05
C GLU A 355 -31.83 -57.18 -27.62
N GLN A 356 -31.61 -58.26 -26.85
CA GLN A 356 -32.43 -59.26 -26.16
C GLN A 356 -31.44 -60.12 -25.34
N VAL A 357 -31.90 -60.77 -24.25
CA VAL A 357 -31.41 -62.09 -23.73
C VAL A 357 -30.05 -62.06 -22.96
N THR A 358 -29.81 -62.57 -21.73
CA THR A 358 -30.48 -63.52 -20.81
C THR A 358 -29.98 -63.33 -19.35
N GLU A 359 -30.75 -63.87 -18.41
CA GLU A 359 -30.53 -64.18 -16.99
C GLU A 359 -29.11 -64.63 -16.54
N PHE A 360 -28.74 -64.37 -15.28
CA PHE A 360 -28.68 -65.39 -14.19
C PHE A 360 -28.15 -64.81 -12.83
N ILE A 361 -29.04 -64.85 -11.83
CA ILE A 361 -28.90 -65.32 -10.42
C ILE A 361 -27.81 -64.76 -9.47
N VAL A 362 -28.32 -64.12 -8.41
CA VAL A 362 -28.00 -64.19 -6.96
C VAL A 362 -26.80 -65.03 -6.52
N GLN A 363 -25.82 -64.39 -5.89
CA GLN A 363 -25.35 -64.74 -4.53
C GLN A 363 -24.62 -63.57 -3.88
#